data_AF-A0A1V8SH74-F1
#
_entry.id   AF-A0A1V8SH74-F1
#
_cell.length_a   1.000
_cell.length_b   1.000
_cell.length_c   1.000
_cell.angle_alpha   90.00
_cell.angle_beta   90.00
_cell.angle_gamma   90.00
#
_symmetry.space_group_name_H-M   'P 1'
#
loop_
_entity.id
_entity.type
_entity.pdbx_description
1 polymer ?
#
loop_
_entity_poly.entity_id
_entity_poly.type
_entity_poly.pdbx_seq_one_letter_code
_entity_poly.pdbx_strand_id
1 'polypeptide(L)'
;MFGESAGGVSVSSILAVPPLPAPFRAAIVQSGTALSNAVGSIGVNAETVWNQTIIAFGCSAVVDQLACMRAVPAQQLQAYATNSSLATTVKNDGITYITNSGHQYSSGKAAKVPVIVGTTANEGTIFTLGETNLTAFVDGIFGFLPSLAAQIEAAYAVGTPGIDSEGDAIAQIFTDVGLQCPSAILARQVTHAGNASWRYIYNATFPNVSKTPHVNLGVYHSSEIPLVFSTYNKTTATAQEYALSNYMRGAWASFARDPASGPGWGATGTFNGTDLGILGLDGSSGVTLVPQTTIDARCSLYELVYSLFD
;
A
#
# COMPACT_ATOMS: atom_id res chain seq x y z
N MET A 1 0.18 -15.04 -7.30
CA MET A 1 1.29 -14.19 -6.79
C MET A 1 0.82 -13.51 -5.53
N PHE A 2 1.71 -13.16 -4.63
CA PHE A 2 1.38 -12.33 -3.48
C PHE A 2 2.57 -11.47 -3.08
N GLY A 3 2.32 -10.30 -2.53
CA GLY A 3 3.36 -9.37 -2.14
C GLY A 3 2.81 -8.31 -1.21
N GLU A 4 3.70 -7.77 -0.39
CA GLU A 4 3.42 -6.71 0.57
C GLU A 4 4.23 -5.46 0.24
N SER A 5 3.67 -4.26 0.51
CA SER A 5 4.32 -2.98 0.27
C SER A 5 4.79 -2.82 -1.18
N ALA A 6 6.07 -2.51 -1.43
CA ALA A 6 6.68 -2.51 -2.76
C ALA A 6 6.50 -3.84 -3.52
N GLY A 7 6.42 -4.97 -2.82
CA GLY A 7 6.03 -6.26 -3.41
C GLY A 7 4.56 -6.31 -3.83
N GLY A 8 3.66 -5.68 -3.05
CA GLY A 8 2.27 -5.47 -3.42
C GLY A 8 2.13 -4.58 -4.65
N VAL A 9 2.88 -3.46 -4.69
CA VAL A 9 2.99 -2.57 -5.86
C VAL A 9 3.41 -3.37 -7.08
N SER A 10 4.42 -4.22 -6.94
CA SER A 10 4.90 -5.09 -8.02
C SER A 10 3.82 -6.04 -8.52
N VAL A 11 3.11 -6.74 -7.61
CA VAL A 11 1.98 -7.61 -7.97
C VAL A 11 0.89 -6.83 -8.68
N SER A 12 0.50 -5.66 -8.16
CA SER A 12 -0.53 -4.79 -8.75
C SER A 12 -0.14 -4.26 -10.12
N SER A 13 1.14 -3.96 -10.34
CA SER A 13 1.69 -3.50 -11.62
C SER A 13 1.69 -4.62 -12.66
N ILE A 14 2.07 -5.84 -12.26
CA ILE A 14 1.98 -7.03 -13.12
C ILE A 14 0.51 -7.37 -13.44
N LEU A 15 -0.43 -7.12 -12.51
CA LEU A 15 -1.86 -7.27 -12.82
C LEU A 15 -2.32 -6.26 -13.88
N ALA A 16 -1.86 -5.01 -13.81
CA ALA A 16 -2.25 -3.97 -14.77
C ALA A 16 -1.60 -4.18 -16.15
N VAL A 17 -0.33 -4.61 -16.19
CA VAL A 17 0.43 -4.85 -17.42
C VAL A 17 0.98 -6.28 -17.43
N PRO A 18 0.12 -7.30 -17.59
CA PRO A 18 0.54 -8.68 -17.45
C PRO A 18 1.35 -9.16 -18.65
N PRO A 19 2.37 -10.01 -18.45
CA PRO A 19 2.86 -10.86 -19.53
C PRO A 19 1.71 -11.78 -19.99
N LEU A 20 1.51 -11.89 -21.30
CA LEU A 20 0.47 -12.73 -21.89
C LEU A 20 1.08 -13.96 -22.59
N PRO A 21 0.59 -15.19 -22.32
CA PRO A 21 -0.44 -15.53 -21.32
C PRO A 21 0.06 -15.31 -19.88
N ALA A 22 -0.86 -14.97 -18.97
CA ALA A 22 -0.52 -14.72 -17.57
C ALA A 22 0.07 -15.99 -16.93
N PRO A 23 1.30 -15.94 -16.36
CA PRO A 23 1.94 -17.09 -15.72
C PRO A 23 1.40 -17.34 -14.30
N PHE A 24 0.28 -16.71 -13.94
CA PHE A 24 -0.36 -16.78 -12.63
C PHE A 24 -1.88 -16.83 -12.79
N ARG A 25 -2.55 -17.41 -11.79
CA ARG A 25 -4.01 -17.63 -11.79
C ARG A 25 -4.79 -16.80 -10.76
N ALA A 26 -4.08 -16.08 -9.90
CA ALA A 26 -4.63 -15.29 -8.81
C ALA A 26 -3.56 -14.36 -8.21
N ALA A 27 -3.98 -13.31 -7.52
CA ALA A 27 -3.09 -12.37 -6.84
C ALA A 27 -3.58 -11.99 -5.43
N ILE A 28 -2.64 -11.73 -4.53
CA ILE A 28 -2.90 -11.10 -3.22
C ILE A 28 -2.01 -9.86 -3.11
N VAL A 29 -2.62 -8.69 -2.93
CA VAL A 29 -1.96 -7.39 -2.90
C VAL A 29 -2.11 -6.83 -1.50
N GLN A 30 -1.03 -6.85 -0.71
CA GLN A 30 -1.03 -6.38 0.68
C GLN A 30 -0.37 -5.01 0.73
N SER A 31 -1.08 -3.98 1.19
CA SER A 31 -0.52 -2.68 1.53
C SER A 31 0.34 -2.04 0.42
N GLY A 32 -0.08 -2.13 -0.83
CA GLY A 32 0.65 -1.48 -1.92
C GLY A 32 0.06 -1.78 -3.29
N THR A 33 -0.38 -0.75 -4.00
CA THR A 33 -0.95 -0.87 -5.35
C THR A 33 -0.12 -0.10 -6.37
N ALA A 34 -0.34 -0.32 -7.67
CA ALA A 34 0.27 0.51 -8.71
C ALA A 34 -0.02 2.01 -8.48
N LEU A 35 -1.25 2.35 -8.08
CA LEU A 35 -1.65 3.72 -7.74
C LEU A 35 -0.93 4.25 -6.48
N SER A 36 -0.62 3.40 -5.50
CA SER A 36 0.20 3.77 -4.33
C SER A 36 1.59 4.28 -4.75
N ASN A 37 2.22 3.63 -5.73
CA ASN A 37 3.51 4.09 -6.27
C ASN A 37 3.37 5.42 -7.01
N ALA A 38 2.28 5.64 -7.73
CA ALA A 38 2.01 6.92 -8.40
C ALA A 38 1.90 8.07 -7.39
N VAL A 39 1.12 7.88 -6.32
CA VAL A 39 0.98 8.84 -5.21
C VAL A 39 2.31 9.07 -4.50
N GLY A 40 3.04 8.01 -4.16
CA GLY A 40 4.36 8.11 -3.52
C GLY A 40 5.45 8.75 -4.40
N SER A 41 5.19 8.91 -5.70
CA SER A 41 6.10 9.59 -6.64
C SER A 41 5.80 11.09 -6.80
N ILE A 42 4.76 11.62 -6.15
CA ILE A 42 4.47 13.06 -6.17
C ILE A 42 5.68 13.81 -5.59
N GLY A 43 6.16 14.83 -6.31
CA GLY A 43 7.35 15.59 -5.92
C GLY A 43 8.69 14.89 -6.16
N VAL A 44 8.70 13.61 -6.57
CA VAL A 44 9.93 12.86 -6.87
C VAL A 44 10.32 13.05 -8.34
N ASN A 45 11.51 13.59 -8.59
CA ASN A 45 12.08 13.71 -9.93
C ASN A 45 13.29 12.79 -10.10
N ALA A 46 13.11 11.70 -10.86
CA ALA A 46 14.16 10.72 -11.13
C ALA A 46 15.38 11.29 -11.87
N GLU A 47 15.21 12.32 -12.71
CA GLU A 47 16.34 12.98 -13.38
C GLU A 47 17.16 13.80 -12.38
N THR A 48 16.49 14.47 -11.43
CA THR A 48 17.19 15.16 -10.33
C THR A 48 17.99 14.16 -9.50
N VAL A 49 17.39 13.02 -9.12
CA VAL A 49 18.07 11.96 -8.37
C VAL A 49 19.25 11.40 -9.16
N TRP A 50 19.06 11.12 -10.46
CA TRP A 50 20.14 10.66 -11.35
C TRP A 50 21.28 11.68 -11.42
N ASN A 51 20.98 12.95 -11.66
CA ASN A 51 21.97 14.03 -11.78
C ASN A 51 22.77 14.21 -10.49
N GLN A 52 22.13 14.16 -9.32
CA GLN A 52 22.81 14.20 -8.03
C GLN A 52 23.75 13.00 -7.86
N THR A 53 23.29 11.81 -8.25
CA THR A 53 24.07 10.57 -8.13
C THR A 53 25.30 10.58 -9.02
N ILE A 54 25.19 10.94 -10.30
CA ILE A 54 26.35 11.00 -11.20
C ILE A 54 27.37 12.07 -10.78
N ILE A 55 26.92 13.18 -10.16
CA ILE A 55 27.82 14.19 -9.60
C ILE A 55 28.58 13.61 -8.41
N ALA A 56 27.89 12.90 -7.51
CA ALA A 56 28.49 12.32 -6.30
C ALA A 56 29.60 11.30 -6.61
N PHE A 57 29.50 10.60 -7.74
CA PHE A 57 30.50 9.61 -8.17
C PHE A 57 31.46 10.11 -9.26
N GLY A 58 31.46 11.42 -9.56
CA GLY A 58 32.37 12.01 -10.56
C GLY A 58 32.08 11.58 -12.01
N CYS A 59 30.88 11.06 -12.28
CA CYS A 59 30.45 10.61 -13.60
C CYS A 59 29.71 11.69 -14.41
N SER A 60 29.54 12.92 -13.89
CA SER A 60 28.77 13.96 -14.57
C SER A 60 29.43 14.51 -15.85
N ALA A 61 30.76 14.56 -15.90
CA ALA A 61 31.52 15.16 -17.00
C ALA A 61 31.93 14.17 -18.10
N VAL A 62 31.62 12.87 -17.94
CA VAL A 62 31.93 11.87 -18.97
C VAL A 62 30.82 11.78 -20.01
N VAL A 63 31.18 11.38 -21.24
CA VAL A 63 30.22 11.21 -22.34
C VAL A 63 29.25 10.07 -22.05
N ASP A 64 29.76 8.93 -21.57
CA ASP A 64 28.94 7.77 -21.19
C ASP A 64 28.82 7.68 -19.66
N GLN A 65 27.88 8.46 -19.12
CA GLN A 65 27.59 8.51 -17.69
C GLN A 65 27.13 7.15 -17.16
N LEU A 66 26.39 6.37 -17.95
CA LEU A 66 25.89 5.06 -17.53
C LEU A 66 27.02 4.03 -17.42
N ALA A 67 27.95 4.01 -18.38
CA ALA A 67 29.13 3.14 -18.30
C ALA A 67 30.01 3.50 -17.10
N CYS A 68 30.18 4.80 -16.81
CA CYS A 68 30.88 5.25 -15.61
C CYS A 68 30.19 4.77 -14.33
N MET A 69 28.88 4.95 -14.23
CA MET A 69 28.10 4.50 -13.07
C MET A 69 28.10 2.98 -12.89
N ARG A 70 28.16 2.20 -13.97
CA ARG A 70 28.29 0.73 -13.92
C ARG A 70 29.63 0.27 -13.35
N ALA A 71 30.67 1.10 -13.40
CA ALA A 71 31.96 0.81 -12.79
C ALA A 71 32.01 1.13 -11.29
N VAL A 72 31.03 1.87 -10.76
CA VAL A 72 30.94 2.17 -9.32
C VAL A 72 30.59 0.88 -8.56
N PRO A 73 31.31 0.53 -7.48
CA PRO A 73 30.99 -0.63 -6.66
C PRO A 73 29.57 -0.53 -6.07
N ALA A 74 28.80 -1.62 -6.17
CA ALA A 74 27.41 -1.67 -5.73
C ALA A 74 27.22 -1.25 -4.25
N GLN A 75 28.17 -1.60 -3.38
CA GLN A 75 28.13 -1.23 -1.96
C GLN A 75 28.24 0.29 -1.75
N GLN A 76 28.99 0.99 -2.61
CA GLN A 76 29.09 2.45 -2.53
C GLN A 76 27.80 3.11 -3.01
N LEU A 77 27.20 2.60 -4.09
CA LEU A 77 25.89 3.06 -4.56
C LEU A 77 24.81 2.87 -3.49
N GLN A 78 24.79 1.70 -2.83
CA GLN A 78 23.85 1.42 -1.75
C GLN A 78 24.07 2.36 -0.56
N ALA A 79 25.32 2.53 -0.12
CA ALA A 79 25.63 3.41 1.01
C ALA A 79 25.23 4.87 0.71
N TYR A 80 25.49 5.36 -0.50
CA TYR A 80 25.06 6.68 -0.93
C TYR A 80 23.54 6.81 -0.94
N ALA A 81 22.83 5.84 -1.52
CA ALA A 81 21.38 5.84 -1.56
C ALA A 81 20.75 5.92 -0.16
N THR A 82 21.27 5.15 0.80
CA THR A 82 20.80 5.16 2.19
C THR A 82 21.15 6.48 2.89
N ASN A 83 22.40 6.94 2.81
CA ASN A 83 22.86 8.12 3.55
C ASN A 83 22.27 9.43 3.01
N SER A 84 21.94 9.47 1.73
CA SER A 84 21.29 10.61 1.08
C SER A 84 19.77 10.50 1.04
N SER A 85 19.18 9.45 1.64
CA SER A 85 17.75 9.17 1.62
C SER A 85 17.16 9.31 0.20
N LEU A 86 17.82 8.73 -0.80
CA LEU A 86 17.40 8.90 -2.19
C LEU A 86 15.99 8.33 -2.39
N ALA A 87 15.06 9.20 -2.75
CA ALA A 87 13.73 8.81 -3.15
C ALA A 87 13.81 8.08 -4.50
N THR A 88 13.65 6.76 -4.48
CA THR A 88 13.55 5.94 -5.68
C THR A 88 12.17 5.30 -5.73
N THR A 89 11.43 5.58 -6.79
CA THR A 89 10.11 4.99 -7.05
C THR A 89 10.12 4.29 -8.39
N VAL A 90 9.11 3.44 -8.65
CA VAL A 90 8.98 2.81 -9.96
C VAL A 90 8.59 3.88 -10.98
N LYS A 91 9.46 4.12 -11.95
CA LYS A 91 9.22 5.08 -13.04
C LYS A 91 8.18 4.51 -14.01
N ASN A 92 7.24 5.36 -14.45
CA ASN A 92 6.39 5.04 -15.59
C ASN A 92 7.25 4.93 -16.86
N ASP A 93 7.42 3.71 -17.35
CA ASP A 93 8.16 3.38 -18.56
C ASP A 93 7.25 3.00 -19.74
N GLY A 94 5.93 2.93 -19.51
CA GLY A 94 4.96 2.52 -20.52
C GLY A 94 4.96 1.01 -20.82
N ILE A 95 5.79 0.23 -20.14
CA ILE A 95 6.08 -1.18 -20.47
C ILE A 95 5.89 -2.09 -19.26
N THR A 96 6.60 -1.82 -18.16
CA THR A 96 6.58 -2.64 -16.94
C THR A 96 5.73 -2.01 -15.84
N TYR A 97 5.61 -0.69 -15.86
CA TYR A 97 4.73 0.07 -14.98
C TYR A 97 4.13 1.26 -15.71
N ILE A 98 2.86 1.49 -15.44
CA ILE A 98 2.13 2.65 -15.93
C ILE A 98 1.35 3.29 -14.77
N THR A 99 1.27 4.62 -14.76
CA THR A 99 0.47 5.35 -13.76
C THR A 99 -1.03 5.12 -13.95
N ASN A 100 -1.46 4.98 -15.21
CA ASN A 100 -2.86 4.82 -15.66
C ASN A 100 -3.39 3.38 -15.52
N SER A 101 -2.97 2.69 -14.47
CA SER A 101 -3.33 1.28 -14.23
C SER A 101 -4.85 1.01 -14.31
N GLY A 102 -5.71 1.97 -13.91
CA GLY A 102 -7.16 1.87 -14.03
C GLY A 102 -7.69 1.69 -15.46
N HIS A 103 -7.07 2.35 -16.44
CA HIS A 103 -7.43 2.20 -17.85
C HIS A 103 -7.12 0.80 -18.39
N GLN A 104 -6.13 0.08 -17.86
CA GLN A 104 -5.87 -1.29 -18.30
C GLN A 104 -7.00 -2.23 -17.88
N TYR A 105 -7.58 -2.01 -16.71
CA TYR A 105 -8.77 -2.73 -16.25
C TYR A 105 -9.97 -2.40 -17.13
N SER A 106 -10.28 -1.12 -17.35
CA SER A 106 -11.46 -0.71 -18.13
C SER A 106 -11.35 -1.04 -19.62
N SER A 107 -10.15 -1.06 -20.20
CA SER A 107 -9.91 -1.47 -21.59
C SER A 107 -9.70 -2.98 -21.78
N GLY A 108 -9.80 -3.77 -20.72
CA GLY A 108 -9.72 -5.24 -20.76
C GLY A 108 -8.31 -5.80 -21.05
N LYS A 109 -7.27 -4.99 -20.85
CA LYS A 109 -5.84 -5.35 -21.03
C LYS A 109 -5.20 -5.90 -19.76
N ALA A 110 -5.73 -5.55 -18.58
CA ALA A 110 -5.27 -6.08 -17.30
C ALA A 110 -5.52 -7.59 -17.19
N ALA A 111 -4.83 -8.22 -16.24
CA ALA A 111 -4.93 -9.65 -15.96
C ALA A 111 -6.36 -10.03 -15.54
N LYS A 112 -6.89 -11.09 -16.14
CA LYS A 112 -8.22 -11.62 -15.84
C LYS A 112 -8.14 -12.74 -14.80
N VAL A 113 -7.78 -12.37 -13.57
CA VAL A 113 -7.62 -13.31 -12.44
C VAL A 113 -8.30 -12.78 -11.18
N PRO A 114 -8.73 -13.64 -10.25
CA PRO A 114 -9.24 -13.19 -8.97
C PRO A 114 -8.16 -12.55 -8.09
N VAL A 115 -8.54 -11.57 -7.26
CA VAL A 115 -7.60 -10.77 -6.45
C VAL A 115 -8.07 -10.61 -4.99
N ILE A 116 -7.18 -10.87 -4.02
CA ILE A 116 -7.33 -10.31 -2.66
C ILE A 116 -6.53 -9.02 -2.60
N VAL A 117 -7.09 -7.97 -2.02
CA VAL A 117 -6.38 -6.72 -1.76
C VAL A 117 -6.69 -6.24 -0.34
N GLY A 118 -5.73 -5.66 0.36
CA GLY A 118 -6.01 -5.12 1.68
C GLY A 118 -4.87 -4.30 2.26
N THR A 119 -5.13 -3.74 3.43
CA THR A 119 -4.21 -2.88 4.18
C THR A 119 -4.21 -3.25 5.65
N THR A 120 -3.28 -2.70 6.43
CA THR A 120 -3.39 -2.64 7.88
C THR A 120 -4.19 -1.39 8.30
N ALA A 121 -4.68 -1.34 9.54
CA ALA A 121 -5.56 -0.25 9.98
C ALA A 121 -4.81 1.08 10.25
N ASN A 122 -3.51 1.04 10.53
CA ASN A 122 -2.69 2.22 10.85
C ASN A 122 -1.43 2.28 9.99
N GLU A 123 -1.57 2.11 8.68
CA GLU A 123 -0.44 2.04 7.72
C GLU A 123 0.63 3.13 7.91
N GLY A 124 0.20 4.39 8.08
CA GLY A 124 1.07 5.55 8.09
C GLY A 124 1.94 5.71 9.33
N THR A 125 1.60 5.09 10.46
CA THR A 125 2.23 5.39 11.77
C THR A 125 3.73 5.16 11.79
N ILE A 126 4.23 4.16 11.05
CA ILE A 126 5.67 3.88 10.97
C ILE A 126 6.41 4.81 10.00
N PHE A 127 5.72 5.34 8.99
CA PHE A 127 6.32 6.20 7.96
C PHE A 127 6.40 7.67 8.39
N THR A 128 5.53 8.08 9.30
CA THR A 128 5.40 9.48 9.73
C THR A 128 5.89 9.68 11.16
N LEU A 129 6.79 8.80 11.62
CA LEU A 129 7.35 8.88 12.97
C LEU A 129 8.11 10.18 13.17
N GLY A 130 7.68 10.95 14.17
CA GLY A 130 8.28 12.24 14.52
C GLY A 130 7.77 13.42 13.69
N GLU A 131 6.84 13.20 12.74
CA GLU A 131 6.16 14.28 12.04
C GLU A 131 5.16 14.97 12.98
N THR A 132 5.25 16.30 13.08
CA THR A 132 4.43 17.10 14.01
C THR A 132 3.93 18.40 13.39
N ASN A 133 3.97 18.53 12.07
CA ASN A 133 3.52 19.73 11.37
C ASN A 133 2.59 19.31 10.23
N LEU A 134 1.29 19.31 10.54
CA LEU A 134 0.25 18.86 9.62
C LEU A 134 0.27 19.68 8.32
N THR A 135 0.37 21.01 8.43
CA THR A 135 0.39 21.89 7.26
C THR A 135 1.58 21.63 6.36
N ALA A 136 2.79 21.50 6.92
CA ALA A 136 3.96 21.19 6.11
C ALA A 136 3.85 19.83 5.40
N PHE A 137 3.27 18.83 6.07
CA PHE A 137 3.03 17.52 5.47
C PHE A 137 1.99 17.59 4.35
N VAL A 138 0.85 18.25 4.57
CA VAL A 138 -0.20 18.42 3.57
C VAL A 138 0.33 19.23 2.39
N ASP A 139 1.05 20.33 2.60
CA ASP A 139 1.65 21.13 1.52
C ASP A 139 2.67 20.33 0.71
N GLY A 140 3.44 19.45 1.36
CA GLY A 140 4.39 18.57 0.70
C GLY A 140 3.76 17.63 -0.33
N ILE A 141 2.52 17.20 -0.09
CA ILE A 141 1.79 16.26 -0.99
C ILE A 141 0.80 16.99 -1.89
N PHE A 142 0.11 18.02 -1.38
CA PHE A 142 -1.05 18.64 -2.02
C PHE A 142 -0.87 20.13 -2.31
N GLY A 143 0.30 20.73 -2.07
CA GLY A 143 0.54 22.16 -2.25
C GLY A 143 0.32 22.67 -3.69
N PHE A 144 0.35 21.78 -4.68
CA PHE A 144 -0.02 22.10 -6.06
C PHE A 144 -1.54 22.18 -6.29
N LEU A 145 -2.35 21.82 -5.29
CA LEU A 145 -3.82 21.93 -5.24
C LEU A 145 -4.26 22.60 -3.92
N PRO A 146 -4.08 23.93 -3.76
CA PRO A 146 -4.28 24.61 -2.47
C PRO A 146 -5.68 24.44 -1.87
N SER A 147 -6.73 24.45 -2.72
CA SER A 147 -8.10 24.23 -2.25
C SER A 147 -8.35 22.81 -1.74
N LEU A 148 -7.63 21.82 -2.27
CA LEU A 148 -7.70 20.45 -1.78
C LEU A 148 -6.88 20.30 -0.48
N ALA A 149 -5.69 20.89 -0.42
CA ALA A 149 -4.87 20.93 0.80
C ALA A 149 -5.68 21.43 2.01
N ALA A 150 -6.36 22.57 1.87
CA ALA A 150 -7.21 23.12 2.93
C ALA A 150 -8.39 22.20 3.32
N GLN A 151 -8.98 21.49 2.36
CA GLN A 151 -10.06 20.52 2.64
C GLN A 151 -9.53 19.29 3.41
N ILE A 152 -8.32 18.83 3.07
CA ILE A 152 -7.68 17.72 3.77
C ILE A 152 -7.36 18.14 5.20
N GLU A 153 -6.70 19.28 5.42
CA GLU A 153 -6.42 19.75 6.79
C GLU A 153 -7.69 19.81 7.65
N ALA A 154 -8.78 20.35 7.09
CA ALA A 154 -10.06 20.44 7.80
C ALA A 154 -10.67 19.06 8.12
N ALA A 155 -10.56 18.08 7.21
CA ALA A 155 -11.11 16.74 7.37
C ALA A 155 -10.34 15.87 8.38
N TYR A 156 -9.09 16.23 8.67
CA TYR A 156 -8.20 15.54 9.62
C TYR A 156 -7.80 16.43 10.80
N ALA A 157 -8.57 17.50 11.09
CA ALA A 157 -8.26 18.40 12.19
C ALA A 157 -8.25 17.65 13.54
N VAL A 158 -7.33 18.04 14.42
CA VAL A 158 -7.22 17.49 15.78
C VAL A 158 -8.56 17.61 16.51
N GLY A 159 -8.97 16.52 17.17
CA GLY A 159 -10.29 16.39 17.80
C GLY A 159 -11.34 15.71 16.93
N THR A 160 -11.05 15.44 15.66
CA THR A 160 -11.82 14.50 14.85
C THR A 160 -11.69 13.09 15.45
N PRO A 161 -12.74 12.24 15.44
CA PRO A 161 -12.65 10.90 16.02
C PRO A 161 -11.44 10.10 15.50
N GLY A 162 -10.60 9.62 16.43
CA GLY A 162 -9.37 8.89 16.13
C GLY A 162 -8.15 9.76 15.81
N ILE A 163 -8.23 11.09 15.97
CA ILE A 163 -7.14 12.04 15.71
C ILE A 163 -6.93 12.92 16.95
N ASP A 164 -5.96 12.56 17.79
CA ASP A 164 -5.67 13.25 19.04
C ASP A 164 -4.51 14.25 18.91
N SER A 165 -3.73 14.15 17.84
CA SER A 165 -2.57 15.01 17.56
C SER A 165 -2.38 15.24 16.06
N GLU A 166 -1.55 16.23 15.70
CA GLU A 166 -1.14 16.41 14.30
C GLU A 166 -0.39 15.19 13.75
N GLY A 167 0.37 14.48 14.59
CA GLY A 167 1.01 13.23 14.19
C GLY A 167 0.01 12.14 13.80
N ASP A 168 -1.10 12.02 14.55
CA ASP A 168 -2.19 11.09 14.21
C ASP A 168 -2.88 11.50 12.91
N ALA A 169 -3.10 12.81 12.70
CA ALA A 169 -3.68 13.35 11.48
C ALA A 169 -2.80 13.00 10.26
N ILE A 170 -1.49 13.24 10.37
CA ILE A 170 -0.50 12.93 9.34
C ILE A 170 -0.47 11.42 9.05
N ALA A 171 -0.40 10.57 10.08
CA ALA A 171 -0.41 9.12 9.93
C ALA A 171 -1.70 8.61 9.26
N GLN A 172 -2.85 9.18 9.61
CA GLN A 172 -4.12 8.83 9.01
C GLN A 172 -4.23 9.32 7.56
N ILE A 173 -3.79 10.55 7.24
CA ILE A 173 -3.73 11.04 5.85
C ILE A 173 -2.87 10.11 5.00
N PHE A 174 -1.68 9.73 5.49
CA PHE A 174 -0.79 8.81 4.78
C PHE A 174 -1.48 7.46 4.54
N THR A 175 -2.13 6.92 5.58
CA THR A 175 -2.89 5.66 5.50
C THR A 175 -3.94 5.71 4.40
N ASP A 176 -4.74 6.78 4.40
CA ASP A 176 -5.86 6.92 3.48
C ASP A 176 -5.39 7.18 2.05
N VAL A 177 -4.57 8.22 1.82
CA VAL A 177 -4.18 8.62 0.46
C VAL A 177 -3.26 7.61 -0.22
N GLY A 178 -2.31 7.03 0.52
CA GLY A 178 -1.24 6.22 -0.04
C GLY A 178 -1.59 4.75 -0.19
N LEU A 179 -2.42 4.18 0.69
CA LEU A 179 -2.53 2.73 0.83
C LEU A 179 -3.99 2.25 0.87
N GLN A 180 -4.81 2.73 1.81
CA GLN A 180 -6.17 2.23 2.02
C GLN A 180 -7.11 2.56 0.85
N CYS A 181 -7.16 3.83 0.42
CA CYS A 181 -8.03 4.25 -0.67
C CYS A 181 -7.58 3.70 -2.03
N PRO A 182 -6.26 3.67 -2.37
CA PRO A 182 -5.79 2.96 -3.57
C PRO A 182 -6.14 1.46 -3.57
N SER A 183 -6.13 0.80 -2.42
CA SER A 183 -6.57 -0.60 -2.28
C SER A 183 -8.06 -0.78 -2.55
N ALA A 184 -8.92 0.16 -2.11
CA ALA A 184 -10.33 0.20 -2.47
C ALA A 184 -10.54 0.42 -3.98
N ILE A 185 -9.76 1.33 -4.59
CA ILE A 185 -9.81 1.60 -6.03
C ILE A 185 -9.45 0.34 -6.82
N LEU A 186 -8.37 -0.36 -6.45
CA LEU A 186 -7.96 -1.60 -7.11
C LEU A 186 -9.07 -2.68 -7.03
N ALA A 187 -9.68 -2.88 -5.85
CA ALA A 187 -10.79 -3.82 -5.70
C ALA A 187 -11.95 -3.52 -6.66
N ARG A 188 -12.35 -2.24 -6.74
CA ARG A 188 -13.41 -1.80 -7.67
C ARG A 188 -13.00 -1.99 -9.14
N GLN A 189 -11.77 -1.65 -9.51
CA GLN A 189 -11.28 -1.82 -10.88
C GLN A 189 -11.28 -3.29 -11.32
N VAL A 190 -10.82 -4.20 -10.45
CA VAL A 190 -10.85 -5.65 -10.69
C VAL A 190 -12.29 -6.14 -10.88
N THR A 191 -13.20 -5.71 -10.00
CA THR A 191 -14.63 -6.07 -10.05
C THR A 191 -15.31 -5.55 -11.32
N HIS A 192 -15.11 -4.27 -11.67
CA HIS A 192 -15.66 -3.67 -12.89
C HIS A 192 -15.12 -4.30 -14.17
N ALA A 193 -13.90 -4.83 -14.15
CA ALA A 193 -13.32 -5.59 -15.25
C ALA A 193 -13.86 -7.04 -15.36
N GLY A 194 -14.81 -7.42 -14.51
CA GLY A 194 -15.48 -8.73 -14.53
C GLY A 194 -14.74 -9.84 -13.77
N ASN A 195 -13.75 -9.51 -12.94
CA ASN A 195 -13.04 -10.47 -12.10
C ASN A 195 -13.49 -10.37 -10.65
N ALA A 196 -13.42 -11.46 -9.89
CA ALA A 196 -13.73 -11.42 -8.46
C ALA A 196 -12.59 -10.75 -7.68
N SER A 197 -12.94 -9.85 -6.76
CA SER A 197 -12.00 -9.34 -5.75
C SER A 197 -12.53 -9.51 -4.33
N TRP A 198 -11.62 -9.58 -3.36
CA TRP A 198 -11.95 -9.54 -1.94
C TRP A 198 -11.10 -8.48 -1.27
N ARG A 199 -11.71 -7.69 -0.39
CA ARG A 199 -11.01 -6.66 0.36
C ARG A 199 -10.89 -7.03 1.83
N TYR A 200 -9.75 -6.73 2.44
CA TYR A 200 -9.56 -6.84 3.88
C TYR A 200 -8.89 -5.60 4.49
N ILE A 201 -9.12 -5.40 5.80
CA ILE A 201 -8.29 -4.56 6.68
C ILE A 201 -7.79 -5.44 7.82
N TYR A 202 -6.48 -5.51 8.04
CA TYR A 202 -5.92 -6.14 9.23
C TYR A 202 -5.97 -5.15 10.39
N ASN A 203 -6.61 -5.55 11.50
CA ASN A 203 -6.87 -4.68 12.65
C ASN A 203 -6.61 -5.40 13.98
N ALA A 204 -5.39 -5.89 14.18
CA ALA A 204 -4.97 -6.52 15.43
C ALA A 204 -3.52 -6.17 15.80
N THR A 205 -3.27 -5.95 17.09
CA THR A 205 -1.93 -5.74 17.65
C THR A 205 -1.61 -6.84 18.66
N PHE A 206 -0.35 -7.28 18.67
CA PHE A 206 0.15 -8.22 19.66
C PHE A 206 1.48 -7.73 20.24
N PRO A 207 1.76 -7.94 21.55
CA PRO A 207 2.97 -7.40 22.18
C PRO A 207 4.29 -7.85 21.53
N ASN A 208 4.33 -9.07 21.00
CA ASN A 208 5.49 -9.71 20.38
C ASN A 208 5.68 -9.37 18.89
N VAL A 209 4.73 -8.67 18.24
CA VAL A 209 4.87 -8.19 16.85
C VAL A 209 5.12 -6.68 16.77
N SER A 210 5.07 -5.97 17.90
CA SER A 210 5.48 -4.58 17.98
C SER A 210 7.01 -4.46 17.89
N LYS A 211 7.52 -3.82 16.83
CA LYS A 211 8.96 -3.65 16.58
C LYS A 211 9.62 -2.59 17.48
N THR A 212 8.82 -1.72 18.09
CA THR A 212 9.29 -0.54 18.82
C THR A 212 8.74 -0.56 20.24
N PRO A 213 9.48 -1.09 21.24
CA PRO A 213 8.97 -1.27 22.61
C PRO A 213 8.48 0.02 23.29
N HIS A 214 8.87 1.18 22.77
CA HIS A 214 8.59 2.51 23.35
C HIS A 214 7.73 3.41 22.45
N VAL A 215 7.31 2.92 21.29
CA VAL A 215 6.46 3.69 20.36
C VAL A 215 5.26 2.85 20.01
N ASN A 216 4.07 3.37 20.33
CA ASN A 216 2.81 2.72 19.96
C ASN A 216 2.51 3.02 18.49
N LEU A 217 2.84 2.08 17.62
CA LEU A 217 2.56 2.18 16.19
C LEU A 217 1.14 1.70 15.82
N GLY A 218 0.37 1.17 16.77
CA GLY A 218 -0.91 0.53 16.49
C GLY A 218 -0.76 -0.64 15.52
N VAL A 219 -1.68 -0.75 14.57
CA VAL A 219 -1.69 -1.78 13.51
C VAL A 219 -0.93 -1.27 12.28
N TYR A 220 0.37 -1.08 12.46
CA TYR A 220 1.24 -0.44 11.48
C TYR A 220 1.48 -1.25 10.20
N HIS A 221 2.04 -0.61 9.18
CA HIS A 221 2.39 -1.24 7.92
C HIS A 221 3.20 -2.53 8.10
N SER A 222 2.84 -3.57 7.35
CA SER A 222 3.45 -4.92 7.41
C SER A 222 3.28 -5.67 8.74
N SER A 223 2.52 -5.15 9.70
CA SER A 223 2.34 -5.81 11.02
C SER A 223 1.58 -7.14 10.95
N GLU A 224 0.90 -7.43 9.84
CA GLU A 224 0.19 -8.67 9.59
C GLU A 224 1.11 -9.79 9.06
N ILE A 225 2.26 -9.43 8.49
CA ILE A 225 3.19 -10.37 7.83
C ILE A 225 3.68 -11.49 8.76
N PRO A 226 4.07 -11.23 10.03
CA PRO A 226 4.41 -12.30 10.94
C PRO A 226 3.28 -13.33 11.12
N LEU A 227 2.02 -12.91 11.08
CA LEU A 227 0.86 -13.81 11.18
C LEU A 227 0.62 -14.59 9.89
N VAL A 228 0.77 -13.95 8.72
CA VAL A 228 0.65 -14.61 7.40
C VAL A 228 1.69 -15.73 7.25
N PHE A 229 2.91 -15.54 7.76
CA PHE A 229 4.00 -16.52 7.64
C PHE A 229 4.24 -17.37 8.90
N SER A 230 3.55 -17.10 10.00
CA SER A 230 3.77 -17.74 11.31
C SER A 230 5.21 -17.59 11.81
N THR A 231 5.80 -16.41 11.62
CA THR A 231 7.19 -16.07 12.00
C THR A 231 7.29 -15.24 13.28
N TYR A 232 6.17 -14.92 13.94
CA TYR A 232 6.14 -14.31 15.27
C TYR A 232 6.70 -15.27 16.35
N ASN A 233 7.03 -14.72 17.52
CA ASN A 233 7.53 -15.52 18.64
C ASN A 233 6.40 -16.36 19.27
N LYS A 234 6.38 -17.65 18.92
CA LYS A 234 5.35 -18.61 19.38
C LYS A 234 5.38 -18.87 20.88
N THR A 235 6.48 -18.62 21.59
CA THR A 235 6.55 -18.86 23.05
C THR A 235 5.86 -17.76 23.84
N THR A 236 5.75 -16.56 23.27
CA THR A 236 5.10 -15.39 23.88
C THR A 236 3.76 -15.06 23.20
N ALA A 237 3.31 -15.89 22.27
CA ALA A 237 2.12 -15.62 21.49
C ALA A 237 0.84 -15.77 22.32
N THR A 238 -0.11 -14.87 22.13
CA THR A 238 -1.43 -15.00 22.75
C THR A 238 -2.24 -16.08 22.04
N ALA A 239 -3.29 -16.61 22.70
CA ALA A 239 -4.20 -17.55 22.07
C ALA A 239 -4.89 -16.95 20.82
N GLN A 240 -5.23 -15.66 20.88
CA GLN A 240 -5.83 -14.92 19.77
C GLN A 240 -4.84 -14.78 18.60
N GLU A 241 -3.58 -14.42 18.86
CA GLU A 241 -2.55 -14.29 17.82
C GLU A 241 -2.35 -15.60 17.06
N TYR A 242 -2.26 -16.71 17.81
CA TYR A 242 -2.12 -18.04 17.24
C TYR A 242 -3.33 -18.42 16.36
N ALA A 243 -4.54 -18.20 16.88
CA ALA A 243 -5.77 -18.52 16.16
C ALA A 243 -5.96 -17.62 14.92
N LEU A 244 -5.68 -16.32 15.02
CA LEU A 244 -5.77 -15.37 13.91
C LEU A 244 -4.74 -15.68 12.82
N SER A 245 -3.50 -16.01 13.19
CA SER A 245 -2.48 -16.47 12.24
C SER A 245 -2.91 -17.73 11.50
N ASN A 246 -3.50 -18.70 12.20
CA ASN A 246 -4.04 -19.91 11.56
C ASN A 246 -5.19 -19.59 10.60
N TYR A 247 -6.10 -18.69 10.99
CA TYR A 247 -7.19 -18.23 10.13
C TYR A 247 -6.66 -17.56 8.86
N MET A 248 -5.76 -16.57 8.98
CA MET A 248 -5.18 -15.84 7.85
C MET A 248 -4.42 -16.78 6.89
N ARG A 249 -3.60 -17.67 7.43
CA ARG A 249 -2.91 -18.70 6.63
C ARG A 249 -3.89 -19.61 5.90
N GLY A 250 -4.96 -20.01 6.58
CA GLY A 250 -6.03 -20.81 5.99
C GLY A 250 -6.72 -20.08 4.83
N ALA A 251 -7.05 -18.80 5.01
CA ALA A 251 -7.68 -17.96 4.00
C ALA A 251 -6.76 -17.76 2.77
N TRP A 252 -5.50 -17.38 2.98
CA TRP A 252 -4.52 -17.21 1.89
C TRP A 252 -4.28 -18.52 1.13
N ALA A 253 -4.11 -19.63 1.84
CA ALA A 253 -3.87 -20.94 1.22
C ALA A 253 -5.10 -21.47 0.48
N SER A 254 -6.30 -21.25 1.02
CA SER A 254 -7.55 -21.65 0.37
C SER A 254 -7.77 -20.87 -0.91
N PHE A 255 -7.58 -19.55 -0.88
CA PHE A 255 -7.61 -18.72 -2.08
C PHE A 255 -6.56 -19.12 -3.11
N ALA A 256 -5.32 -19.39 -2.67
CA ALA A 256 -4.27 -19.85 -3.57
C ALA A 256 -4.62 -21.20 -4.22
N ARG A 257 -5.32 -22.10 -3.51
CA ARG A 257 -5.75 -23.43 -3.98
C ARG A 257 -6.96 -23.38 -4.91
N ASP A 258 -7.94 -22.55 -4.59
CA ASP A 258 -9.16 -22.35 -5.38
C ASP A 258 -9.56 -20.87 -5.40
N PRO A 259 -8.98 -20.08 -6.33
CA PRO A 259 -9.21 -18.65 -6.39
C PRO A 259 -10.67 -18.25 -6.65
N ALA A 260 -11.45 -19.12 -7.30
CA ALA A 260 -12.85 -18.82 -7.63
C ALA A 260 -13.75 -18.82 -6.38
N SER A 261 -13.42 -19.65 -5.39
CA SER A 261 -14.14 -19.74 -4.11
C SER A 261 -13.77 -18.64 -3.11
N GLY A 262 -12.69 -17.90 -3.38
CA GLY A 262 -12.25 -16.80 -2.51
C GLY A 262 -11.58 -17.26 -1.20
N PRO A 263 -11.32 -16.31 -0.28
CA PRO A 263 -10.66 -16.57 0.99
C PRO A 263 -11.62 -16.98 2.13
N GLY A 264 -12.92 -17.15 1.84
CA GLY A 264 -13.92 -17.54 2.85
C GLY A 264 -14.79 -16.40 3.38
N TRP A 265 -14.80 -15.24 2.72
CA TRP A 265 -15.77 -14.17 2.95
C TRP A 265 -16.28 -13.56 1.62
N GLY A 266 -17.24 -12.64 1.71
CA GLY A 266 -17.89 -12.05 0.54
C GLY A 266 -16.94 -11.29 -0.37
N ALA A 267 -17.12 -11.44 -1.69
CA ALA A 267 -16.39 -10.65 -2.69
C ALA A 267 -16.85 -9.19 -2.68
N THR A 268 -15.99 -8.28 -3.11
CA THR A 268 -16.31 -6.86 -3.31
C THR A 268 -17.53 -6.69 -4.23
N GLY A 269 -18.47 -5.84 -3.84
CA GLY A 269 -19.75 -5.63 -4.53
C GLY A 269 -20.84 -6.61 -4.13
N THR A 270 -20.64 -7.46 -3.12
CA THR A 270 -21.66 -8.39 -2.62
C THR A 270 -22.29 -7.89 -1.32
N PHE A 271 -23.37 -8.54 -0.85
CA PHE A 271 -24.02 -8.22 0.43
C PHE A 271 -24.34 -6.73 0.65
N ASN A 272 -24.81 -6.02 -0.39
CA ASN A 272 -25.08 -4.57 -0.36
C ASN A 272 -23.89 -3.73 0.14
N GLY A 273 -22.65 -4.15 -0.15
CA GLY A 273 -21.42 -3.47 0.25
C GLY A 273 -20.91 -3.82 1.65
N THR A 274 -21.58 -4.72 2.38
CA THR A 274 -21.08 -5.34 3.63
C THR A 274 -20.19 -6.54 3.31
N ASP A 275 -19.08 -6.27 2.62
CA ASP A 275 -18.16 -7.26 2.10
C ASP A 275 -16.69 -6.99 2.47
N LEU A 276 -16.42 -5.90 3.23
CA LEU A 276 -15.09 -5.59 3.72
C LEU A 276 -14.77 -6.45 4.93
N GLY A 277 -13.76 -7.33 4.80
CA GLY A 277 -13.32 -8.18 5.88
C GLY A 277 -12.36 -7.48 6.83
N ILE A 278 -12.73 -7.26 8.08
CA ILE A 278 -11.81 -6.82 9.13
C ILE A 278 -11.24 -8.03 9.85
N LEU A 279 -9.94 -8.25 9.72
CA LEU A 279 -9.24 -9.37 10.34
C LEU A 279 -8.80 -8.97 11.75
N GLY A 280 -9.27 -9.70 12.76
CA GLY A 280 -8.84 -9.52 14.14
C GLY A 280 -9.56 -8.44 14.96
N LEU A 281 -10.64 -7.85 14.41
CA LEU A 281 -11.44 -6.81 15.07
C LEU A 281 -11.92 -7.24 16.46
N ASP A 282 -11.79 -6.36 17.45
CA ASP A 282 -12.31 -6.52 18.82
C ASP A 282 -11.94 -7.86 19.49
N GLY A 283 -10.71 -8.33 19.26
CA GLY A 283 -10.25 -9.59 19.86
C GLY A 283 -10.63 -10.84 19.07
N SER A 284 -11.28 -10.69 17.91
CA SER A 284 -11.61 -11.79 17.01
C SER A 284 -10.36 -12.53 16.54
N SER A 285 -10.50 -13.83 16.26
CA SER A 285 -9.47 -14.65 15.60
C SER A 285 -9.82 -14.95 14.15
N GLY A 286 -10.79 -14.24 13.57
CA GLY A 286 -11.24 -14.42 12.20
C GLY A 286 -11.57 -13.09 11.51
N VAL A 287 -12.46 -13.17 10.53
CA VAL A 287 -12.96 -12.01 9.79
C VAL A 287 -14.31 -11.54 10.34
N THR A 288 -14.46 -10.22 10.46
CA THR A 288 -15.75 -9.55 10.70
C THR A 288 -16.10 -8.74 9.46
N LEU A 289 -17.29 -8.92 8.90
CA LEU A 289 -17.72 -8.15 7.72
C LEU A 289 -18.33 -6.82 8.13
N VAL A 290 -17.90 -5.74 7.48
CA VAL A 290 -18.44 -4.39 7.67
C VAL A 290 -18.77 -3.73 6.33
N PRO A 291 -19.64 -2.72 6.29
CA PRO A 291 -19.80 -1.88 5.11
C PRO A 291 -18.49 -1.21 4.70
N GLN A 292 -18.16 -1.21 3.41
CA GLN A 292 -16.96 -0.48 2.91
C GLN A 292 -16.99 1.01 3.30
N THR A 293 -18.18 1.62 3.30
CA THR A 293 -18.39 3.04 3.66
C THR A 293 -18.01 3.38 5.10
N THR A 294 -17.94 2.38 5.99
CA THR A 294 -17.49 2.58 7.37
C THR A 294 -16.00 2.93 7.44
N ILE A 295 -15.19 2.39 6.52
CA ILE A 295 -13.74 2.56 6.50
C ILE A 295 -13.32 3.60 5.46
N ASP A 296 -13.96 3.61 4.29
CA ASP A 296 -13.54 4.43 3.15
C ASP A 296 -14.19 5.83 3.10
N ALA A 297 -14.79 6.29 4.21
CA ALA A 297 -15.58 7.52 4.24
C ALA A 297 -14.82 8.77 3.75
N ARG A 298 -13.49 8.80 3.90
CA ARG A 298 -12.64 9.91 3.46
C ARG A 298 -12.04 9.72 2.07
N CYS A 299 -12.20 8.56 1.43
CA CYS A 299 -11.53 8.28 0.16
C CYS A 299 -11.96 9.19 -0.99
N SER A 300 -13.19 9.72 -0.96
CA SER A 300 -13.67 10.66 -1.98
C SER A 300 -12.92 12.01 -1.97
N LEU A 301 -12.27 12.37 -0.85
CA LEU A 301 -11.44 13.59 -0.78
C LEU A 301 -10.27 13.54 -1.77
N TYR A 302 -9.76 12.34 -2.07
CA TYR A 302 -8.56 12.15 -2.86
C TYR A 302 -8.83 11.86 -4.35
N GLU A 303 -10.08 11.85 -4.80
CA GLU A 303 -10.43 11.55 -6.20
C GLU A 303 -9.68 12.43 -7.22
N LEU A 304 -9.52 13.73 -6.90
CA LEU A 304 -8.77 14.66 -7.73
C LEU A 304 -7.27 14.31 -7.83
N VAL A 305 -6.70 13.71 -6.79
CA VAL A 305 -5.29 13.29 -6.77
C VAL A 305 -5.11 12.06 -7.64
N TYR A 306 -6.03 11.10 -7.52
CA TYR A 306 -5.96 9.86 -8.29
C TYR A 306 -6.20 10.07 -9.79
N SER A 307 -7.07 11.02 -10.16
CA SER A 307 -7.36 11.32 -11.57
C SER A 307 -6.17 11.93 -12.34
N LEU A 308 -5.14 12.43 -11.64
CA LEU A 308 -3.88 12.86 -12.26
C LEU A 308 -3.10 11.69 -12.86
N PHE A 309 -3.43 10.47 -12.46
CA PHE A 309 -2.75 9.25 -12.86
C PHE A 309 -3.57 8.38 -13.81
N ASP A 310 -4.87 8.63 -13.98
CA ASP A 310 -5.79 7.86 -14.85
C ASP A 310 -5.69 8.21 -16.35
#